data_AF-A0A061HJQ8-F1
#
_entry.id   AF-A0A061HJQ8-F1
#
_cell.length_a   1.000
_cell.length_b   1.000
_cell.length_c   1.000
_cell.angle_alpha   90.00
_cell.angle_beta   90.00
_cell.angle_gamma   90.00
#
_symmetry.space_group_name_H-M   'P 1'
#
loop_
_entity.id
_entity.type
_entity.pdbx_description
1 polymer ?
#
loop_
_entity_poly.entity_id
_entity_poly.type
_entity_poly.pdbx_seq_one_letter_code
_entity_poly.pdbx_strand_id
1 'polypeptide(L)'
;MTQKLPRSQIEACNTSEIDTSAKSSHQLPFPAQWPCGAEKKRVMYALGKIFTCSGREDAKSQLSISFYPPKTFLWLIKNGYMTTSNIDSALRFRDIKTGTIPAGQLIRIIAGLDSEMKLLHDLVSNTHLEATELICAVRELIDCSGIEIPGGSVNHKYVNYEKITASTEARDECSEDKVKFLEAIDVKENGLSGNSLDIDYGSREKTLALALSKLYTYPDEIIVNGIRTNYSLQTTVSLIYLLRIELARGGWTAKYFESDTKNSPSGSPCIPDSTIVLIVTLLNCCIDAVGAAGWLSGEVPLADGTSYKAKDFITSLQIETSALLECIEEATYLQNFLTEMVRFGCTRQKEIAASKAQGSSKPISLISDKDSKALPFGLRTEKPISLTRVVTGGEISRRTMRDVGDRKSRRVGKYCRERILV
;
A
#
# COMPACT_ATOMS: atom_id res chain seq x y z
N MET A 1 -18.99 19.28 4.19
CA MET A 1 -18.76 18.74 5.55
C MET A 1 -18.33 17.29 5.42
N THR A 2 -17.02 17.08 5.24
CA THR A 2 -16.40 15.77 5.02
C THR A 2 -15.68 15.36 6.29
N GLN A 3 -16.35 14.55 7.12
CA GLN A 3 -15.72 13.91 8.28
C GLN A 3 -14.79 12.80 7.76
N LYS A 4 -13.47 13.03 7.88
CA LYS A 4 -12.44 12.00 7.72
C LYS A 4 -12.61 10.97 8.86
N LEU A 5 -12.63 9.67 8.50
CA LEU A 5 -12.57 8.59 9.48
C LEU A 5 -11.23 8.62 10.27
N PRO A 6 -11.25 8.23 11.56
CA PRO A 6 -10.06 8.29 12.42
C PRO A 6 -9.04 7.19 12.08
N ARG A 7 -7.79 7.60 11.87
CA ARG A 7 -6.60 6.76 11.63
C ARG A 7 -6.05 6.16 12.93
N SER A 8 -6.81 5.30 13.59
CA SER A 8 -6.29 4.53 14.72
C SER A 8 -7.10 3.25 14.92
N GLN A 9 -6.71 2.17 14.26
CA GLN A 9 -6.96 0.78 14.68
C GLN A 9 -6.27 -0.17 13.69
N ILE A 10 -5.02 -0.53 13.99
CA ILE A 10 -4.48 -1.85 13.65
C ILE A 10 -3.84 -2.36 14.93
N GLU A 11 -4.49 -3.38 15.49
CA GLU A 11 -4.19 -3.98 16.78
C GLU A 11 -2.87 -4.76 16.79
N ALA A 12 -2.33 -4.85 18.00
CA ALA A 12 -1.18 -5.61 18.41
C ALA A 12 -1.32 -7.11 18.09
N CYS A 13 -0.28 -7.68 17.47
CA CYS A 13 -0.10 -9.12 17.41
C CYS A 13 0.72 -9.55 18.64
N ASN A 14 0.03 -10.11 19.63
CA ASN A 14 0.63 -10.89 20.71
C ASN A 14 1.18 -12.20 20.14
N THR A 15 2.43 -12.55 20.45
CA THR A 15 2.92 -13.94 20.36
C THR A 15 3.56 -14.34 21.67
N SER A 16 3.01 -15.40 22.25
CA SER A 16 3.41 -16.07 23.47
C SER A 16 4.44 -17.17 23.19
N GLU A 17 5.48 -17.21 24.03
CA GLU A 17 6.19 -18.36 24.62
C GLU A 17 6.75 -19.53 23.77
N ILE A 18 7.78 -20.16 24.36
CA ILE A 18 8.49 -21.43 24.01
C ILE A 18 9.71 -21.17 23.08
N ASP A 19 10.97 -21.49 23.36
CA ASP A 19 11.55 -22.51 24.25
C ASP A 19 12.97 -22.15 24.73
N THR A 20 13.29 -22.61 25.93
CA THR A 20 14.62 -22.65 26.55
C THR A 20 15.42 -23.88 26.08
N SER A 21 16.64 -23.71 25.55
CA SER A 21 17.81 -24.58 25.85
C SER A 21 19.08 -24.19 25.07
N ALA A 22 20.23 -24.41 25.72
CA ALA A 22 21.57 -24.63 25.17
C ALA A 22 22.52 -23.45 24.86
N LYS A 23 23.16 -22.97 25.95
CA LYS A 23 24.62 -22.94 26.22
C LYS A 23 25.61 -22.39 25.16
N SER A 24 26.27 -21.31 25.61
CA SER A 24 27.73 -21.18 25.79
C SER A 24 28.64 -20.92 24.58
N SER A 25 28.87 -19.65 24.30
CA SER A 25 30.23 -19.11 24.05
C SER A 25 30.27 -17.63 24.44
N HIS A 26 31.21 -17.26 25.31
CA HIS A 26 31.43 -15.96 25.95
C HIS A 26 30.89 -14.73 25.22
N GLN A 27 29.66 -14.34 25.54
CA GLN A 27 29.11 -13.01 25.28
C GLN A 27 29.13 -12.24 26.60
N LEU A 28 29.78 -11.08 26.62
CA LEU A 28 29.52 -10.09 27.67
C LEU A 28 28.05 -9.66 27.50
N PRO A 29 27.18 -9.89 28.51
CA PRO A 29 25.80 -9.47 28.41
C PRO A 29 25.77 -7.93 28.49
N PHE A 30 25.34 -7.28 27.42
CA PHE A 30 24.80 -5.93 27.55
C PHE A 30 23.60 -6.05 28.52
N PRO A 31 23.58 -5.31 29.64
CA PRO A 31 22.52 -5.48 30.61
C PRO A 31 21.19 -5.03 30.00
N ALA A 32 20.18 -5.87 30.21
CA ALA A 32 18.87 -5.81 29.56
C ALA A 32 18.03 -4.58 29.94
N GLN A 33 18.46 -3.76 30.89
CA GLN A 33 17.89 -2.46 31.20
C GLN A 33 18.85 -1.70 32.10
N TRP A 34 19.25 -0.50 31.69
CA TRP A 34 20.05 0.38 32.52
C TRP A 34 19.14 1.35 33.29
N PRO A 35 19.61 1.91 34.42
CA PRO A 35 18.84 2.90 35.17
C PRO A 35 18.39 4.06 34.28
N CYS A 36 17.10 4.41 34.39
CA CYS A 36 16.43 5.44 33.61
C CYS A 36 17.25 6.74 33.60
N GLY A 37 17.67 7.17 32.40
CA GLY A 37 18.45 8.40 32.19
C GLY A 37 19.96 8.21 32.00
N ALA A 38 20.55 7.09 32.45
CA ALA A 38 21.94 6.75 32.12
C ALA A 38 22.10 6.40 30.63
N GLU A 39 21.06 5.80 30.05
CA GLU A 39 21.00 5.45 28.63
C GLU A 39 21.05 6.69 27.75
N LYS A 40 20.25 7.73 28.04
CA LYS A 40 20.24 8.97 27.26
C LYS A 40 21.62 9.65 27.21
N LYS A 41 22.31 9.76 28.35
CA LYS A 41 23.66 10.36 28.40
C LYS A 41 24.68 9.55 27.60
N ARG A 42 24.60 8.22 27.65
CA ARG A 42 25.49 7.32 26.90
C ARG A 42 25.20 7.32 25.41
N VAL A 43 23.93 7.36 25.01
CA VAL A 43 23.50 7.54 23.62
C VAL A 43 24.05 8.85 23.07
N MET A 44 23.86 9.96 23.79
CA MET A 44 24.40 11.27 23.37
C MET A 44 25.93 11.25 23.28
N TYR A 45 26.63 10.62 24.22
CA TYR A 45 28.08 10.47 24.17
C TYR A 45 28.54 9.63 22.97
N ALA A 46 27.87 8.50 22.72
CA ALA A 46 28.17 7.63 21.59
C ALA A 46 27.94 8.35 20.26
N LEU A 47 26.79 9.01 20.09
CA LEU A 47 26.47 9.79 18.88
C LEU A 47 27.49 10.93 18.66
N GLY A 48 27.86 11.68 19.71
CA GLY A 48 28.85 12.76 19.61
C GLY A 48 30.30 12.31 19.37
N LYS A 49 30.58 11.00 19.53
CA LYS A 49 31.88 10.39 19.18
C LYS A 49 31.88 9.77 17.79
N ILE A 50 30.76 9.19 17.36
CA ILE A 50 30.60 8.60 16.03
C ILE A 50 30.51 9.70 14.97
N PHE A 51 29.69 10.72 15.23
CA PHE A 51 29.41 11.80 14.31
C PHE A 51 30.24 13.05 14.59
N THR A 52 30.64 13.69 13.50
CA THR A 52 31.24 15.02 13.50
C THR A 52 30.61 15.86 12.42
N CYS A 53 30.43 17.14 12.70
CA CYS A 53 29.91 18.10 11.75
C CYS A 53 30.98 19.14 11.44
N SER A 54 31.38 19.23 10.17
CA SER A 54 32.24 20.31 9.70
C SER A 54 31.36 21.46 9.21
N GLY A 55 31.26 22.51 10.01
CA GLY A 55 30.72 23.80 9.59
C GLY A 55 31.87 24.74 9.28
N ARG A 56 32.13 25.01 8.00
CA ARG A 56 32.93 26.19 7.61
C ARG A 56 31.97 27.37 7.58
N GLU A 57 32.38 28.53 8.08
CA GLU A 57 31.49 29.67 8.41
C GLU A 57 30.54 30.13 7.28
N ASP A 58 30.81 29.79 6.01
CA ASP A 58 29.94 30.08 4.84
C ASP A 58 29.41 28.84 4.09
N ALA A 59 29.75 27.61 4.51
CA ALA A 59 29.37 26.38 3.83
C ALA A 59 28.36 25.56 4.66
N LYS A 60 27.37 24.96 3.96
CA LYS A 60 26.37 24.08 4.57
C LYS A 60 27.06 23.05 5.47
N SER A 61 26.62 22.96 6.72
CA SER A 61 27.12 22.01 7.71
C SER A 61 27.07 20.59 7.14
N GLN A 62 28.21 19.90 7.09
CA GLN A 62 28.31 18.53 6.57
C GLN A 62 28.59 17.54 7.70
N LEU A 63 27.67 16.60 7.87
CA LEU A 63 27.79 15.47 8.78
C LEU A 63 28.77 14.44 8.17
N SER A 64 29.65 13.90 9.01
CA SER A 64 30.64 12.88 8.66
C SER A 64 30.80 11.90 9.83
N ILE A 65 31.25 10.68 9.54
CA ILE A 65 31.57 9.68 10.56
C ILE A 65 33.06 9.75 10.86
N SER A 66 33.40 10.16 12.08
CA SER A 66 34.78 10.16 12.57
C SER A 66 35.23 8.78 13.04
N PHE A 67 34.30 7.99 13.58
CA PHE A 67 34.60 6.69 14.15
C PHE A 67 33.41 5.75 13.94
N TYR A 68 33.66 4.57 13.37
CA TYR A 68 32.64 3.57 13.07
C TYR A 68 32.80 2.32 13.96
N PRO A 69 32.10 2.24 15.11
CA PRO A 69 32.02 1.04 15.93
C PRO A 69 30.80 0.17 15.55
N PRO A 70 30.96 -0.95 14.81
CA PRO A 70 29.84 -1.66 14.19
C PRO A 70 28.78 -2.15 15.19
N LYS A 71 29.20 -2.70 16.34
CA LYS A 71 28.27 -3.23 17.36
C LYS A 71 27.45 -2.12 18.03
N THR A 72 28.08 -0.99 18.34
CA THR A 72 27.41 0.16 18.94
C THR A 72 26.50 0.84 17.92
N PHE A 73 26.92 0.91 16.66
CA PHE A 73 26.13 1.48 15.56
C PHE A 73 24.83 0.70 15.35
N LEU A 74 24.94 -0.63 15.25
CA LEU A 74 23.77 -1.50 15.14
C LEU A 74 22.86 -1.43 16.39
N TRP A 75 23.45 -1.33 17.58
CA TRP A 75 22.69 -1.13 18.81
C TRP A 75 21.93 0.20 18.81
N LEU A 76 22.53 1.29 18.32
CA LEU A 76 21.84 2.59 18.21
C LEU A 76 20.66 2.54 17.22
N ILE A 77 20.83 1.83 16.11
CA ILE A 77 19.77 1.64 15.09
C ILE A 77 18.63 0.78 15.63
N LYS A 78 18.95 -0.40 16.19
CA LYS A 78 17.93 -1.34 16.70
C LYS A 78 17.07 -0.75 17.82
N ASN A 79 17.61 0.14 18.64
CA ASN A 79 16.86 0.82 19.69
C ASN A 79 16.20 2.14 19.24
N GLY A 80 16.29 2.50 17.95
CA GLY A 80 15.61 3.69 17.43
C GLY A 80 16.25 5.03 17.83
N TYR A 81 17.46 5.02 18.42
CA TYR A 81 18.11 6.25 18.90
C TYR A 81 18.77 7.08 17.79
N MET A 82 18.87 6.50 16.59
CA MET A 82 19.49 7.11 15.42
C MET A 82 18.53 8.07 14.71
N THR A 83 18.45 9.31 15.22
CA THR A 83 17.64 10.40 14.65
C THR A 83 18.45 11.68 14.53
N THR A 84 18.12 12.54 13.55
CA THR A 84 18.75 13.86 13.36
C THR A 84 18.69 14.72 14.61
N SER A 85 17.55 14.72 15.31
CA SER A 85 17.38 15.47 16.57
C SER A 85 18.32 15.00 17.68
N ASN A 86 18.51 13.69 17.81
CA ASN A 86 19.44 13.12 18.79
C ASN A 86 20.90 13.41 18.40
N ILE A 87 21.23 13.39 17.11
CA ILE A 87 22.58 13.72 16.62
C ILE A 87 22.87 15.21 16.82
N ASP A 88 21.93 16.12 16.49
CA ASP A 88 22.08 17.55 16.75
C ASP A 88 22.25 17.84 18.25
N SER A 89 21.42 17.21 19.09
CA SER A 89 21.55 17.31 20.56
C SER A 89 22.91 16.81 21.06
N ALA A 90 23.43 15.72 20.49
CA ALA A 90 24.73 15.16 20.86
C ALA A 90 25.91 16.05 20.43
N LEU A 91 25.82 16.71 19.28
CA LEU A 91 26.83 17.63 18.78
C LEU A 91 26.85 18.93 19.59
N ARG A 92 25.67 19.46 19.96
CA ARG A 92 25.54 20.62 20.86
C ARG A 92 26.08 20.32 22.26
N PHE A 93 25.89 19.10 22.77
CA PHE A 93 26.46 18.68 24.05
C PHE A 93 28.00 18.68 24.06
N ARG A 94 28.63 18.56 22.88
CA ARG A 94 30.09 18.60 22.72
C ARG A 94 30.63 20.02 22.45
N ASP A 95 29.77 21.04 22.56
CA ASP A 95 30.10 22.46 22.39
C ASP A 95 30.63 22.80 20.99
N ILE A 96 30.26 21.99 19.99
CA ILE A 96 30.54 22.28 18.59
C ILE A 96 29.42 23.22 18.13
N LYS A 97 29.77 24.45 17.72
CA LYS A 97 28.82 25.39 17.08
C LYS A 97 28.44 24.85 15.70
N THR A 98 27.57 23.85 15.67
CA THR A 98 27.06 23.26 14.43
C THR A 98 25.78 23.98 14.04
N GLY A 99 25.70 24.42 12.78
CA GLY A 99 24.41 24.76 12.20
C GLY A 99 23.49 23.54 12.19
N THR A 100 22.19 23.77 12.03
CA THR A 100 21.21 22.69 11.86
C THR A 100 21.66 21.75 10.75
N ILE A 101 21.71 20.45 11.04
CA ILE A 101 22.09 19.41 10.06
C ILE A 101 21.07 19.48 8.92
N PRO A 102 21.49 19.66 7.66
CA PRO A 102 20.54 19.68 6.55
C PRO A 102 19.95 18.28 6.34
N ALA A 103 18.69 18.26 5.92
CA ALA A 103 17.94 17.02 5.73
C ALA A 103 18.66 16.05 4.78
N GLY A 104 18.58 14.75 5.08
CA GLY A 104 19.10 13.68 4.23
C GLY A 104 20.59 13.38 4.37
N GLN A 105 21.37 14.17 5.13
CA GLN A 105 22.79 13.86 5.33
C GLN A 105 23.03 12.57 6.11
N LEU A 106 22.22 12.28 7.12
CA LEU A 106 22.30 11.03 7.87
C LEU A 106 22.16 9.83 6.94
N ILE A 107 21.17 9.89 6.04
CA ILE A 107 20.86 8.82 5.10
C ILE A 107 21.96 8.66 4.07
N ARG A 108 22.48 9.74 3.49
CA ARG A 108 23.60 9.68 2.54
C ARG A 108 24.83 9.00 3.11
N ILE A 109 25.13 9.30 4.36
CA ILE A 109 26.27 8.67 5.05
C ILE A 109 26.01 7.18 5.25
N ILE A 110 24.81 6.79 5.66
CA ILE A 110 24.45 5.38 5.89
C ILE A 110 24.43 4.62 4.55
N ALA A 111 23.86 5.21 3.50
CA ALA A 111 23.85 4.67 2.14
C ALA A 111 25.29 4.49 1.60
N GLY A 112 26.18 5.45 1.87
CA GLY A 112 27.59 5.34 1.49
C GLY A 112 28.39 4.30 2.29
N LEU A 113 27.91 3.89 3.47
CA LEU A 113 28.55 2.84 4.28
C LEU A 113 28.15 1.43 3.87
N ASP A 114 26.95 1.26 3.31
CA ASP A 114 26.38 -0.05 3.03
C ASP A 114 25.79 -0.12 1.62
N SER A 115 26.50 -0.82 0.73
CA SER A 115 26.05 -1.09 -0.64
C SER A 115 24.84 -2.04 -0.70
N GLU A 116 24.62 -2.88 0.31
CA GLU A 116 23.48 -3.80 0.37
C GLU A 116 22.23 -3.14 0.97
N MET A 117 22.33 -1.90 1.47
CA MET A 117 21.24 -1.11 2.06
C MET A 117 20.52 -1.79 3.25
N LYS A 118 21.12 -2.81 3.86
CA LYS A 118 20.59 -3.50 5.05
C LYS A 118 20.61 -2.61 6.27
N LEU A 119 21.64 -1.78 6.43
CA LEU A 119 21.70 -0.77 7.50
C LEU A 119 20.63 0.30 7.32
N LEU A 120 20.32 0.67 6.06
CA LEU A 120 19.24 1.61 5.76
C LEU A 120 17.88 0.98 6.03
N HIS A 121 17.68 -0.31 5.72
CA HIS A 121 16.49 -1.07 6.11
C HIS A 121 16.28 -1.06 7.63
N ASP A 122 17.33 -1.39 8.39
CA ASP A 122 17.27 -1.45 9.85
C ASP A 122 17.02 -0.06 10.47
N LEU A 123 17.54 1.00 9.84
CA LEU A 123 17.23 2.38 10.22
C LEU A 123 15.76 2.69 9.97
N VAL A 124 15.31 2.54 8.72
CA VAL A 124 13.93 2.87 8.31
C VAL A 124 12.92 2.04 9.07
N SER A 125 13.21 0.80 9.45
CA SER A 125 12.30 -0.04 10.24
C SER A 125 12.20 0.39 11.71
N ASN A 126 13.34 0.54 12.39
CA ASN A 126 13.37 0.70 13.84
C ASN A 126 13.31 2.15 14.34
N THR A 127 13.59 3.14 13.48
CA THR A 127 13.63 4.55 13.90
C THR A 127 12.41 5.35 13.42
N HIS A 128 12.12 6.43 14.14
CA HIS A 128 11.16 7.45 13.74
C HIS A 128 11.91 8.54 12.96
N LEU A 129 12.00 8.36 11.64
CA LEU A 129 12.60 9.33 10.72
C LEU A 129 11.61 10.45 10.41
N GLU A 130 12.11 11.67 10.24
CA GLU A 130 11.29 12.79 9.77
C GLU A 130 10.91 12.61 8.30
N ALA A 131 9.81 13.24 7.84
CA ALA A 131 9.37 13.16 6.45
C ALA A 131 10.48 13.55 5.44
N THR A 132 11.27 14.58 5.77
CA THR A 132 12.38 15.03 4.93
C THR A 132 13.49 13.98 4.82
N GLU A 133 13.76 13.25 5.90
CA GLU A 133 14.68 12.13 5.89
C GLU A 133 14.10 10.97 5.07
N LEU A 134 12.85 10.56 5.29
CA LEU A 134 12.23 9.49 4.50
C LEU A 134 12.25 9.78 2.99
N ILE A 135 12.01 11.02 2.59
CA ILE A 135 12.10 11.47 1.19
C ILE A 135 13.54 11.29 0.68
N CYS A 136 14.56 11.70 1.44
CA CYS A 136 15.95 11.45 1.06
C CYS A 136 16.29 9.94 1.03
N ALA A 137 15.70 9.11 1.89
CA ALA A 137 15.90 7.66 1.86
C ALA A 137 15.34 7.04 0.57
N VAL A 138 14.14 7.44 0.17
CA VAL A 138 13.53 7.00 -1.09
C VAL A 138 14.39 7.42 -2.28
N ARG A 139 14.94 8.64 -2.27
CA ARG A 139 15.86 9.09 -3.33
C ARG A 139 17.11 8.21 -3.44
N GLU A 140 17.83 8.02 -2.34
CA GLU A 140 19.06 7.23 -2.37
C GLU A 140 18.76 5.77 -2.78
N LEU A 141 17.59 5.23 -2.41
CA LEU A 141 17.13 3.92 -2.87
C LEU A 141 16.83 3.89 -4.37
N ILE A 142 16.23 4.95 -4.95
CA ILE A 142 15.99 5.06 -6.40
C ILE A 142 17.32 5.16 -7.15
N ASP A 143 18.21 6.03 -6.68
CA ASP A 143 19.52 6.27 -7.29
C ASP A 143 20.37 4.98 -7.25
N CYS A 144 20.35 4.24 -6.14
CA CYS A 144 21.06 2.96 -5.99
C CYS A 144 20.37 1.77 -6.65
N SER A 145 19.07 1.87 -6.95
CA SER A 145 18.36 0.82 -7.68
C SER A 145 18.71 0.82 -9.16
N GLY A 146 19.41 1.85 -9.65
CA GLY A 146 19.80 1.95 -11.05
C GLY A 146 18.59 1.66 -11.92
N ILE A 147 17.47 2.37 -11.67
CA ILE A 147 16.33 2.34 -12.57
C ILE A 147 16.79 3.03 -13.86
N GLU A 148 17.58 2.30 -14.64
CA GLU A 148 17.66 2.44 -16.07
C GLU A 148 16.24 2.15 -16.55
N ILE A 149 15.43 3.21 -16.61
CA ILE A 149 14.25 3.23 -17.47
C ILE A 149 14.76 2.65 -18.79
N PRO A 150 14.21 1.52 -19.30
CA PRO A 150 14.82 0.83 -20.42
C PRO A 150 15.04 1.78 -21.60
N GLY A 151 16.27 2.28 -21.71
CA GLY A 151 16.81 3.01 -22.85
C GLY A 151 17.14 2.01 -23.94
N GLY A 152 16.18 1.15 -24.28
CA GLY A 152 16.23 0.28 -25.43
C GLY A 152 15.11 0.72 -26.32
N SER A 153 15.46 1.45 -27.39
CA SER A 153 14.59 1.77 -28.54
C SER A 153 13.15 1.32 -28.32
N VAL A 154 12.28 2.23 -27.86
CA VAL A 154 10.89 2.15 -28.32
C VAL A 154 11.04 2.10 -29.82
N ASN A 155 10.90 0.90 -30.38
CA ASN A 155 11.12 0.69 -31.79
C ASN A 155 10.36 1.80 -32.51
N HIS A 156 11.08 2.58 -33.32
CA HIS A 156 10.55 3.52 -34.31
C HIS A 156 9.71 2.79 -35.40
N LYS A 157 8.98 1.73 -35.02
CA LYS A 157 7.89 1.10 -35.76
C LYS A 157 6.51 1.44 -35.20
N TYR A 158 6.41 2.08 -34.03
CA TYR A 158 5.11 2.36 -33.40
C TYR A 158 4.75 3.84 -33.30
N VAL A 159 5.53 4.71 -33.96
CA VAL A 159 5.20 6.12 -34.16
C VAL A 159 5.46 6.47 -35.61
N ASN A 160 4.52 6.12 -36.49
CA ASN A 160 4.43 6.75 -37.80
C ASN A 160 2.95 7.01 -38.10
N TYR A 161 2.40 8.06 -37.48
CA TYR A 161 1.13 8.63 -37.92
C TYR A 161 1.43 9.87 -38.78
N GLU A 162 2.00 9.68 -39.96
CA GLU A 162 1.82 10.67 -41.02
C GLU A 162 1.90 9.98 -42.37
N LYS A 163 0.72 9.66 -42.90
CA LYS A 163 0.26 10.01 -44.25
C LYS A 163 -0.86 9.08 -44.70
N ILE A 164 -2.09 9.38 -44.29
CA ILE A 164 -3.27 9.08 -45.11
C ILE A 164 -4.14 10.34 -45.10
N THR A 165 -3.77 11.29 -45.95
CA THR A 165 -4.74 12.22 -46.52
C THR A 165 -5.62 11.46 -47.51
N ALA A 166 -6.90 11.83 -47.47
CA ALA A 166 -7.94 11.59 -48.48
C ALA A 166 -8.56 10.18 -48.50
N SER A 167 -9.67 10.02 -47.78
CA SER A 167 -10.99 10.03 -48.42
C SER A 167 -12.09 9.92 -47.37
N THR A 168 -13.06 10.82 -47.52
CA THR A 168 -14.42 10.77 -46.98
C THR A 168 -14.95 9.34 -46.88
N GLU A 169 -15.44 8.94 -45.70
CA GLU A 169 -16.76 8.32 -45.50
C GLU A 169 -16.92 7.81 -44.05
N ALA A 170 -18.17 7.83 -43.62
CA ALA A 170 -18.63 7.61 -42.27
C ALA A 170 -18.65 6.12 -41.88
N ARG A 171 -18.31 5.84 -40.61
CA ARG A 171 -19.11 5.11 -39.60
C ARG A 171 -18.20 4.40 -38.60
N ASP A 172 -18.38 4.79 -37.35
CA ASP A 172 -18.59 3.92 -36.18
C ASP A 172 -18.03 2.49 -36.28
N GLU A 173 -16.78 2.31 -35.84
CA GLU A 173 -16.20 1.07 -35.31
C GLU A 173 -14.71 1.36 -35.03
N CYS A 174 -14.30 1.39 -33.75
CA CYS A 174 -13.01 0.88 -33.26
C CYS A 174 -12.74 1.39 -31.83
N SER A 175 -13.41 0.76 -30.86
CA SER A 175 -13.04 0.82 -29.43
C SER A 175 -11.91 -0.17 -29.08
N GLU A 176 -11.53 -1.06 -29.99
CA GLU A 176 -10.61 -2.17 -29.72
C GLU A 176 -9.11 -1.78 -29.85
N ASP A 177 -8.76 -0.77 -30.63
CA ASP A 177 -7.34 -0.44 -30.88
C ASP A 177 -6.69 0.47 -29.82
N LYS A 178 -7.48 1.08 -28.92
CA LYS A 178 -6.92 1.84 -27.79
C LYS A 178 -6.42 0.94 -26.66
N VAL A 179 -6.91 -0.29 -26.61
CA VAL A 179 -6.63 -1.22 -25.50
C VAL A 179 -5.38 -2.08 -25.74
N LYS A 180 -4.86 -2.09 -26.98
CA LYS A 180 -3.55 -2.72 -27.31
C LYS A 180 -2.34 -1.91 -26.82
N PHE A 181 -2.54 -0.66 -26.38
CA PHE A 181 -1.52 0.15 -25.70
C PHE A 181 -1.14 -0.43 -24.31
N LEU A 182 -2.06 -1.14 -23.66
CA LEU A 182 -1.89 -1.66 -22.30
C LEU A 182 -1.05 -2.95 -22.21
N GLU A 183 -0.79 -3.61 -23.35
CA GLU A 183 -0.14 -4.93 -23.40
C GLU A 183 1.38 -4.86 -23.69
N ALA A 184 1.91 -3.67 -24.02
CA ALA A 184 3.31 -3.51 -24.44
C ALA A 184 4.27 -3.05 -23.33
N ILE A 185 3.84 -3.02 -22.06
CA ILE A 185 4.76 -3.10 -20.91
C ILE A 185 5.03 -4.60 -20.65
N ASP A 186 5.45 -5.29 -21.70
CA ASP A 186 6.03 -6.62 -21.58
C ASP A 186 7.42 -6.40 -20.97
N VAL A 187 7.50 -6.56 -19.65
CA VAL A 187 8.78 -6.67 -18.95
C VAL A 187 9.41 -7.94 -19.49
N LYS A 188 10.20 -7.81 -20.55
CA LYS A 188 11.17 -8.84 -20.92
C LYS A 188 12.05 -9.08 -19.69
N GLU A 189 11.71 -10.13 -18.96
CA GLU A 189 12.63 -10.91 -18.15
C GLU A 189 13.69 -11.52 -19.08
N ASN A 190 14.53 -10.68 -19.70
CA ASN A 190 15.72 -11.09 -20.44
C ASN A 190 16.68 -9.92 -20.61
N GLY A 191 17.44 -9.72 -19.54
CA GLY A 191 18.66 -8.92 -19.47
C GLY A 191 19.51 -9.24 -18.22
N LEU A 192 19.02 -10.08 -17.30
CA LEU A 192 19.73 -10.50 -16.08
C LEU A 192 19.86 -12.03 -15.99
N SER A 193 20.18 -12.68 -17.11
CA SER A 193 20.71 -14.04 -17.07
C SER A 193 22.08 -14.04 -17.72
N GLY A 194 23.11 -13.85 -16.89
CA GLY A 194 24.51 -13.97 -17.32
C GLY A 194 25.48 -13.28 -16.37
N ASN A 195 25.67 -13.87 -15.19
CA ASN A 195 26.91 -13.78 -14.39
C ASN A 195 27.00 -12.79 -13.21
N SER A 196 25.95 -12.60 -12.43
CA SER A 196 26.14 -12.23 -11.02
C SER A 196 25.02 -12.79 -10.15
N LEU A 197 25.31 -13.94 -9.55
CA LEU A 197 24.75 -14.50 -8.31
C LEU A 197 23.67 -13.65 -7.63
N ASP A 198 22.45 -14.17 -7.54
CA ASP A 198 21.67 -14.38 -6.30
C ASP A 198 21.85 -13.41 -5.10
N ILE A 199 22.03 -12.10 -5.34
CA ILE A 199 22.18 -11.07 -4.30
C ILE A 199 20.82 -10.41 -4.06
N ASP A 200 20.07 -10.93 -3.09
CA ASP A 200 19.19 -10.22 -2.14
C ASP A 200 18.48 -8.90 -2.60
N TYR A 201 17.94 -8.85 -3.83
CA TYR A 201 17.14 -7.71 -4.34
C TYR A 201 15.91 -7.42 -3.47
N GLY A 202 15.44 -8.42 -2.72
CA GLY A 202 14.28 -8.29 -1.85
C GLY A 202 14.49 -7.32 -0.68
N SER A 203 15.71 -7.13 -0.18
CA SER A 203 15.95 -6.22 0.95
C SER A 203 15.70 -4.75 0.58
N ARG A 204 16.11 -4.33 -0.63
CA ARG A 204 15.94 -2.96 -1.13
C ARG A 204 14.48 -2.64 -1.45
N GLU A 205 13.81 -3.53 -2.18
CA GLU A 205 12.39 -3.39 -2.51
C GLU A 205 11.52 -3.34 -1.24
N LYS A 206 11.80 -4.22 -0.26
CA LYS A 206 11.14 -4.17 1.05
C LYS A 206 11.41 -2.87 1.79
N THR A 207 12.66 -2.37 1.73
CA THR A 207 13.02 -1.08 2.35
C THR A 207 12.28 0.07 1.69
N LEU A 208 12.16 0.06 0.37
CA LEU A 208 11.45 1.09 -0.40
C LEU A 208 9.96 1.07 -0.06
N ALA A 209 9.32 -0.10 -0.11
CA ALA A 209 7.92 -0.25 0.28
C ALA A 209 7.67 0.23 1.72
N LEU A 210 8.58 -0.12 2.64
CA LEU A 210 8.50 0.33 4.03
C LEU A 210 8.67 1.86 4.15
N ALA A 211 9.64 2.44 3.45
CA ALA A 211 9.87 3.88 3.44
C ALA A 211 8.66 4.65 2.90
N LEU A 212 8.06 4.18 1.79
CA LEU A 212 6.84 4.76 1.24
C LEU A 212 5.65 4.61 2.20
N SER A 213 5.52 3.49 2.91
CA SER A 213 4.45 3.29 3.90
C SER A 213 4.57 4.24 5.10
N LYS A 214 5.80 4.49 5.57
CA LYS A 214 6.06 5.49 6.62
C LYS A 214 5.83 6.91 6.09
N LEU A 215 6.23 7.19 4.86
CA LEU A 215 6.02 8.50 4.23
C LEU A 215 4.53 8.84 4.11
N TYR A 216 3.69 7.87 3.74
CA TYR A 216 2.23 8.02 3.67
C TYR A 216 1.56 8.39 5.01
N THR A 217 2.22 8.15 6.14
CA THR A 217 1.68 8.50 7.45
C THR A 217 1.67 10.03 7.68
N TYR A 218 2.51 10.78 6.95
CA TYR A 218 2.61 12.24 7.06
C TYR A 218 1.51 12.98 6.26
N PRO A 219 1.19 14.23 6.62
CA PRO A 219 0.29 15.08 5.82
C PRO A 219 0.85 15.40 4.43
N ASP A 220 -0.01 15.43 3.42
CA ASP A 220 0.31 15.68 2.01
C ASP A 220 1.11 16.99 1.82
N GLU A 221 0.77 18.05 2.54
CA GLU A 221 1.46 19.35 2.47
C GLU A 221 2.96 19.25 2.82
N ILE A 222 3.29 18.44 3.82
CA ILE A 222 4.67 18.23 4.28
C ILE A 222 5.44 17.41 3.24
N ILE A 223 4.79 16.40 2.66
CA ILE A 223 5.38 15.54 1.63
C ILE A 223 5.68 16.37 0.38
N VAL A 224 4.71 17.15 -0.11
CA VAL A 224 4.86 18.01 -1.29
C VAL A 224 5.97 19.03 -1.09
N ASN A 225 5.99 19.72 0.05
CA ASN A 225 7.05 20.69 0.34
C ASN A 225 8.43 20.02 0.50
N GLY A 226 8.47 18.83 1.12
CA GLY A 226 9.68 18.02 1.25
C GLY A 226 10.24 17.58 -0.11
N ILE A 227 9.38 17.15 -1.04
CA ILE A 227 9.79 16.78 -2.40
C ILE A 227 10.31 18.03 -3.14
N ARG A 228 9.59 19.15 -3.13
CA ARG A 228 10.02 20.39 -3.80
C ARG A 228 11.39 20.91 -3.34
N THR A 229 11.73 20.68 -2.06
CA THR A 229 12.97 21.18 -1.47
C THR A 229 14.16 20.24 -1.67
N ASN A 230 13.92 18.92 -1.75
CA ASN A 230 15.00 17.92 -1.76
C ASN A 230 15.19 17.21 -3.10
N TYR A 231 14.19 17.22 -3.99
CA TYR A 231 14.23 16.52 -5.28
C TYR A 231 14.44 17.48 -6.45
N SER A 232 15.16 17.01 -7.47
CA SER A 232 15.16 17.63 -8.78
C SER A 232 13.93 17.18 -9.59
N LEU A 233 13.57 17.91 -10.64
CA LEU A 233 12.49 17.51 -11.55
C LEU A 233 12.67 16.07 -12.08
N GLN A 234 13.90 15.71 -12.46
CA GLN A 234 14.26 14.35 -12.89
C GLN A 234 14.00 13.30 -11.82
N THR A 235 14.38 13.58 -10.57
CA THR A 235 14.20 12.63 -9.46
C THR A 235 12.71 12.42 -9.16
N THR A 236 11.92 13.51 -9.20
CA THR A 236 10.47 13.44 -9.00
C THR A 236 9.78 12.65 -10.11
N VAL A 237 10.18 12.86 -11.37
CA VAL A 237 9.65 12.10 -12.52
C VAL A 237 10.03 10.63 -12.41
N SER A 238 11.26 10.32 -12.02
CA SER A 238 11.72 8.94 -11.80
C SER A 238 10.91 8.25 -10.70
N LEU A 239 10.57 8.97 -9.63
CA LEU A 239 9.66 8.48 -8.60
C LEU A 239 8.24 8.25 -9.17
N ILE A 240 7.71 9.12 -10.04
CA ILE A 240 6.41 8.88 -10.70
C ILE A 240 6.46 7.59 -11.53
N TYR A 241 7.52 7.36 -12.30
CA TYR A 241 7.66 6.12 -13.07
C TYR A 241 7.73 4.88 -12.18
N LEU A 242 8.49 4.93 -11.08
CA LEU A 242 8.53 3.85 -10.10
C LEU A 242 7.12 3.55 -9.56
N LEU A 243 6.36 4.57 -9.17
CA LEU A 243 5.00 4.40 -8.66
C LEU A 243 4.05 3.81 -9.73
N ARG A 244 4.25 4.14 -11.01
CA ARG A 244 3.49 3.55 -12.13
C ARG A 244 3.85 2.07 -12.34
N ILE A 245 5.12 1.69 -12.19
CA ILE A 245 5.55 0.30 -12.24
C ILE A 245 4.91 -0.49 -11.09
N GLU A 246 4.90 0.06 -9.88
CA GLU A 246 4.23 -0.56 -8.72
C GLU A 246 2.71 -0.68 -8.93
N LEU A 247 2.09 0.31 -9.58
CA LEU A 247 0.67 0.25 -9.93
C LEU A 247 0.38 -0.89 -10.93
N ALA A 248 1.19 -1.01 -11.98
CA ALA A 248 1.05 -2.04 -13.00
C ALA A 248 1.33 -3.45 -12.43
N ARG A 249 2.37 -3.58 -11.59
CA ARG A 249 2.68 -4.82 -10.87
C ARG A 249 1.58 -5.23 -9.90
N GLY A 250 0.86 -4.25 -9.37
CA GLY A 250 -0.38 -4.45 -8.60
C GLY A 250 -1.50 -5.15 -9.37
N GLY A 251 -1.41 -5.25 -10.70
CA GLY A 251 -2.43 -5.85 -11.55
C GLY A 251 -3.68 -4.99 -11.72
N TRP A 252 -3.69 -3.76 -11.19
CA TRP A 252 -4.87 -2.89 -11.19
C TRP A 252 -5.23 -2.32 -12.57
N THR A 253 -4.26 -2.29 -13.47
CA THR A 253 -4.42 -1.83 -14.86
C THR A 253 -4.46 -2.99 -15.86
N ALA A 254 -4.32 -4.23 -15.39
CA ALA A 254 -4.30 -5.42 -16.23
C ALA A 254 -5.71 -5.94 -16.52
N LYS A 255 -5.92 -6.53 -17.70
CA LYS A 255 -7.20 -7.16 -18.04
C LYS A 255 -7.31 -8.54 -17.37
N TYR A 256 -8.46 -8.82 -16.76
CA TYR A 256 -8.71 -10.12 -16.10
C TYR A 256 -8.73 -11.33 -17.03
N PHE A 257 -9.03 -11.15 -18.32
CA PHE A 257 -9.21 -12.26 -19.28
C PHE A 257 -8.03 -12.46 -20.24
N GLU A 258 -7.01 -11.61 -20.20
CA GLU A 258 -5.85 -11.69 -21.09
C GLU A 258 -4.85 -12.73 -20.55
N SER A 259 -5.16 -14.01 -20.80
CA SER A 259 -4.40 -15.17 -20.32
C SER A 259 -3.31 -15.59 -21.31
N ASP A 260 -2.44 -14.68 -21.73
CA ASP A 260 -1.35 -14.98 -22.67
C ASP A 260 0.06 -14.78 -22.10
N THR A 261 0.25 -14.92 -20.80
CA THR A 261 1.58 -15.15 -20.22
C THR A 261 1.60 -16.38 -19.33
N LYS A 262 2.08 -17.50 -19.89
CA LYS A 262 2.47 -18.73 -19.20
C LYS A 262 3.60 -18.56 -18.15
N ASN A 263 3.95 -17.33 -17.79
CA ASN A 263 5.04 -16.97 -16.87
C ASN A 263 4.60 -16.04 -15.73
N SER A 264 3.31 -16.00 -15.36
CA SER A 264 2.99 -15.46 -14.03
C SER A 264 3.41 -16.51 -13.00
N PRO A 265 4.40 -16.23 -12.12
CA PRO A 265 4.69 -17.15 -11.03
C PRO A 265 3.42 -17.31 -10.22
N SER A 266 2.85 -18.50 -10.27
CA SER A 266 1.74 -18.93 -9.45
C SER A 266 2.06 -18.60 -7.99
N GLY A 267 1.43 -17.55 -7.46
CA GLY A 267 1.60 -17.14 -6.06
C GLY A 267 2.29 -15.79 -5.85
N SER A 268 2.10 -14.77 -6.70
CA SER A 268 2.28 -13.40 -6.21
C SER A 268 1.25 -13.16 -5.08
N PRO A 269 1.69 -12.75 -3.88
CA PRO A 269 0.76 -12.48 -2.79
C PRO A 269 -0.18 -11.36 -3.23
N CYS A 270 -1.48 -11.56 -3.03
CA CYS A 270 -2.49 -10.55 -3.26
C CYS A 270 -2.07 -9.26 -2.52
N ILE A 271 -1.72 -8.23 -3.27
CA ILE A 271 -1.23 -6.97 -2.72
C ILE A 271 -2.40 -6.33 -1.97
N PRO A 272 -2.23 -5.89 -0.71
CA PRO A 272 -3.35 -5.38 0.07
C PRO A 272 -3.91 -4.09 -0.54
N ASP A 273 -5.23 -3.91 -0.47
CA ASP A 273 -5.95 -2.72 -0.96
C ASP A 273 -5.44 -1.40 -0.35
N SER A 274 -4.74 -1.45 0.80
CA SER A 274 -4.09 -0.26 1.38
C SER A 274 -2.96 0.28 0.52
N THR A 275 -2.33 -0.56 -0.30
CA THR A 275 -1.18 -0.19 -1.13
C THR A 275 -1.59 0.70 -2.30
N ILE A 276 -2.75 0.45 -2.93
CA ILE A 276 -3.25 1.31 -4.00
C ILE A 276 -3.53 2.73 -3.49
N VAL A 277 -4.10 2.87 -2.29
CA VAL A 277 -4.31 4.20 -1.66
C VAL A 277 -2.97 4.92 -1.44
N LEU A 278 -1.96 4.20 -0.96
CA LEU A 278 -0.61 4.74 -0.76
C LEU A 278 0.00 5.20 -2.09
N ILE A 279 -0.05 4.37 -3.15
CA ILE A 279 0.54 4.68 -4.45
C ILE A 279 -0.14 5.93 -5.05
N VAL A 280 -1.47 5.95 -5.10
CA VAL A 280 -2.24 7.05 -5.70
C VAL A 280 -2.01 8.36 -4.95
N THR A 281 -1.98 8.33 -3.61
CA THR A 281 -1.76 9.54 -2.81
C THR A 281 -0.34 10.10 -2.97
N LEU A 282 0.69 9.24 -3.00
CA LEU A 282 2.06 9.67 -3.27
C LEU A 282 2.23 10.15 -4.71
N LEU A 283 1.56 9.53 -5.68
CA LEU A 283 1.58 9.95 -7.08
C LEU A 283 0.97 11.35 -7.24
N ASN A 284 -0.16 11.63 -6.58
CA ASN A 284 -0.74 12.97 -6.51
C ASN A 284 0.22 13.99 -5.86
N CYS A 285 0.84 13.63 -4.73
CA CYS A 285 1.84 14.49 -4.09
C CYS A 285 3.03 14.79 -5.02
N CYS A 286 3.48 13.84 -5.82
CA CYS A 286 4.56 14.04 -6.79
C CYS A 286 4.13 15.00 -7.92
N ILE A 287 2.93 14.83 -8.47
CA ILE A 287 2.38 15.72 -9.51
C ILE A 287 2.23 17.16 -8.97
N ASP A 288 1.70 17.29 -7.76
CA ASP A 288 1.57 18.59 -7.09
C ASP A 288 2.94 19.21 -6.82
N ALA A 289 3.93 18.41 -6.43
CA ALA A 289 5.29 18.88 -6.20
C ALA A 289 5.93 19.45 -7.48
N VAL A 290 5.75 18.81 -8.64
CA VAL A 290 6.21 19.33 -9.95
C VAL A 290 5.51 20.66 -10.28
N GLY A 291 4.19 20.73 -10.06
CA GLY A 291 3.37 21.90 -10.31
C GLY A 291 3.27 22.29 -11.78
N ALA A 292 2.43 23.28 -12.10
CA ALA A 292 2.17 23.68 -13.49
C ALA A 292 3.43 24.19 -14.23
N ALA A 293 4.33 24.88 -13.51
CA ALA A 293 5.56 25.43 -14.09
C ALA A 293 6.52 24.33 -14.58
N GLY A 294 6.61 23.19 -13.88
CA GLY A 294 7.46 22.07 -14.30
C GLY A 294 6.96 21.41 -15.57
N TRP A 295 5.64 21.25 -15.73
CA TRP A 295 5.03 20.63 -16.91
C TRP A 295 5.03 21.55 -18.14
N LEU A 296 4.91 22.86 -17.95
CA LEU A 296 4.92 23.85 -19.05
C LEU A 296 6.30 24.03 -19.71
N SER A 297 7.36 23.50 -19.10
CA SER A 297 8.70 23.49 -19.72
C SER A 297 8.76 22.62 -20.98
N GLY A 298 7.70 21.87 -21.30
CA GLY A 298 7.53 21.11 -22.55
C GLY A 298 8.27 19.78 -22.57
N GLU A 299 9.40 19.71 -21.88
CA GLU A 299 10.28 18.56 -21.80
C GLU A 299 10.32 17.99 -20.39
N VAL A 300 10.03 16.69 -20.28
CA VAL A 300 10.15 15.91 -19.06
C VAL A 300 11.46 15.13 -19.14
N PRO A 301 12.47 15.49 -18.34
CA PRO A 301 13.76 14.84 -18.41
C PRO A 301 13.68 13.45 -17.77
N LEU A 302 14.07 12.42 -18.52
CA LEU A 302 14.16 11.04 -18.09
C LEU A 302 15.54 10.74 -17.48
N ALA A 303 15.65 9.62 -16.77
CA ALA A 303 16.88 9.17 -16.14
C ALA A 303 17.98 8.77 -17.15
N ASP A 304 17.60 8.45 -18.40
CA ASP A 304 18.50 8.09 -19.50
C ASP A 304 19.06 9.31 -20.26
N GLY A 305 18.70 10.53 -19.84
CA GLY A 305 19.10 11.77 -20.49
C GLY A 305 18.26 12.15 -21.72
N THR A 306 17.24 11.36 -22.06
CA THR A 306 16.26 11.72 -23.09
C THR A 306 15.16 12.61 -22.51
N SER A 307 14.53 13.44 -23.33
CA SER A 307 13.36 14.22 -22.93
C SER A 307 12.10 13.66 -23.59
N TYR A 308 11.08 13.41 -22.77
CA TYR A 308 9.75 13.04 -23.25
C TYR A 308 8.86 14.28 -23.32
N LYS A 309 7.98 14.34 -24.31
CA LYS A 309 7.01 15.44 -24.39
C LYS A 309 6.07 15.34 -23.19
N ALA A 310 6.01 16.41 -22.39
CA ALA A 310 5.16 16.45 -21.20
C ALA A 310 3.69 16.07 -21.52
N LYS A 311 3.20 16.49 -22.69
CA LYS A 311 1.85 16.16 -23.17
C LYS A 311 1.63 14.66 -23.28
N ASP A 312 2.52 13.96 -23.96
CA ASP A 312 2.38 12.52 -24.19
C ASP A 312 2.45 11.77 -22.85
N PHE A 313 3.30 12.23 -21.92
CA PHE A 313 3.45 11.61 -20.60
C PHE A 313 2.16 11.72 -19.79
N ILE A 314 1.58 12.92 -19.76
CA ILE A 314 0.32 13.19 -19.06
C ILE A 314 -0.82 12.41 -19.70
N THR A 315 -0.88 12.30 -21.03
CA THR A 315 -1.92 11.49 -21.70
C THR A 315 -1.81 10.02 -21.35
N SER A 316 -0.60 9.47 -21.28
CA SER A 316 -0.36 8.08 -20.87
C SER A 316 -0.80 7.85 -19.42
N LEU A 317 -0.44 8.75 -18.51
CA LEU A 317 -0.87 8.69 -17.11
C LEU A 317 -2.40 8.82 -16.98
N GLN A 318 -3.03 9.69 -17.77
CA GLN A 318 -4.48 9.86 -17.79
C GLN A 318 -5.19 8.57 -18.22
N ILE A 319 -4.69 7.88 -19.24
CA ILE A 319 -5.27 6.61 -19.69
C ILE A 319 -5.17 5.55 -18.58
N GLU A 320 -4.00 5.42 -17.92
CA GLU A 320 -3.80 4.49 -16.80
C GLU A 320 -4.73 4.77 -15.62
N THR A 321 -4.85 6.04 -15.22
CA THR A 321 -5.75 6.43 -14.12
C THR A 321 -7.23 6.25 -14.47
N SER A 322 -7.59 6.37 -15.75
CA SER A 322 -8.96 6.16 -16.22
C SER A 322 -9.32 4.66 -16.20
N ALA A 323 -8.39 3.80 -16.65
CA ALA A 323 -8.53 2.35 -16.54
C ALA A 323 -8.62 1.88 -15.07
N LEU A 324 -7.78 2.47 -14.20
CA LEU A 324 -7.81 2.20 -12.76
C LEU A 324 -9.15 2.58 -12.13
N LEU A 325 -9.69 3.75 -12.48
CA LEU A 325 -10.96 4.23 -11.96
C LEU A 325 -12.12 3.32 -12.37
N GLU A 326 -12.17 2.93 -13.64
CA GLU A 326 -13.15 1.99 -14.17
C GLU A 326 -13.08 0.63 -13.45
N CYS A 327 -11.86 0.12 -13.22
CA CYS A 327 -11.64 -1.12 -12.48
C CYS A 327 -12.17 -1.03 -11.04
N ILE A 328 -11.92 0.07 -10.33
CA ILE A 328 -12.41 0.27 -8.96
C ILE A 328 -13.94 0.43 -8.94
N GLU A 329 -14.52 1.15 -9.90
CA GLU A 329 -15.98 1.31 -10.01
C GLU A 329 -16.65 -0.05 -10.24
N GLU A 330 -16.14 -0.86 -11.16
CA GLU A 330 -16.67 -2.21 -11.41
C GLU A 330 -16.48 -3.12 -10.19
N ALA A 331 -15.30 -3.09 -9.56
CA ALA A 331 -15.02 -3.88 -8.37
C ALA A 331 -15.96 -3.54 -7.21
N THR A 332 -16.19 -2.25 -6.94
CA THR A 332 -17.12 -1.81 -5.89
C THR A 332 -18.58 -2.10 -6.24
N TYR A 333 -18.96 -1.98 -7.51
CA TYR A 333 -20.29 -2.36 -8.00
C TYR A 333 -20.55 -3.87 -7.77
N LEU A 334 -19.62 -4.73 -8.19
CA LEU A 334 -19.72 -6.18 -7.99
C LEU A 334 -19.66 -6.56 -6.52
N GLN A 335 -18.80 -5.91 -5.73
CA GLN A 335 -18.72 -6.14 -4.28
C GLN A 335 -20.07 -5.88 -3.60
N ASN A 336 -20.75 -4.78 -3.94
CA ASN A 336 -22.06 -4.45 -3.36
C ASN A 336 -23.12 -5.51 -3.70
N PHE A 337 -23.15 -5.98 -4.94
CA PHE A 337 -24.08 -7.01 -5.39
C PHE A 337 -23.78 -8.37 -4.74
N LEU A 338 -22.53 -8.81 -4.80
CA LEU A 338 -22.07 -10.09 -4.27
C LEU A 338 -22.22 -10.14 -2.75
N THR A 339 -21.95 -9.05 -2.04
CA THR A 339 -22.10 -9.01 -0.57
C THR A 339 -23.53 -9.28 -0.15
N GLU A 340 -24.52 -8.67 -0.83
CA GLU A 340 -25.93 -8.94 -0.53
C GLU A 340 -26.36 -10.36 -0.93
N MET A 341 -25.85 -10.90 -2.03
CA MET A 341 -26.10 -12.30 -2.42
C MET A 341 -25.54 -13.31 -1.43
N VAL A 342 -24.29 -13.11 -1.01
CA VAL A 342 -23.63 -13.93 0.00
C VAL A 342 -24.36 -13.81 1.33
N ARG A 343 -24.77 -12.60 1.73
CA ARG A 343 -25.56 -12.37 2.94
C ARG A 343 -26.90 -13.11 2.90
N PHE A 344 -27.59 -13.07 1.76
CA PHE A 344 -28.83 -13.83 1.55
C PHE A 344 -28.58 -15.34 1.63
N GLY A 345 -27.57 -15.85 0.92
CA GLY A 345 -27.18 -17.25 0.94
C GLY A 345 -26.88 -17.75 2.35
N CYS A 346 -26.06 -17.02 3.10
CA CYS A 346 -25.75 -17.31 4.51
C CYS A 346 -27.00 -17.32 5.40
N THR A 347 -27.91 -16.36 5.23
CA THR A 347 -29.14 -16.28 6.03
C THR A 347 -30.10 -17.42 5.70
N ARG A 348 -30.26 -17.72 4.40
CA ARG A 348 -31.09 -18.84 3.93
C ARG A 348 -30.54 -20.19 4.36
N GLN A 349 -29.22 -20.38 4.33
CA GLN A 349 -28.57 -21.60 4.79
C GLN A 349 -28.80 -21.81 6.30
N LYS A 350 -28.72 -20.75 7.11
CA LYS A 350 -29.05 -20.80 8.54
C LYS A 350 -30.52 -21.17 8.79
N GLU A 351 -31.45 -20.66 7.99
CA GLU A 351 -32.88 -21.02 8.10
C GLU A 351 -33.15 -22.49 7.70
N ILE A 352 -32.50 -22.98 6.64
CA ILE A 352 -32.57 -24.38 6.23
C ILE A 352 -31.97 -25.29 7.31
N ALA A 353 -30.84 -24.91 7.91
CA ALA A 353 -30.24 -25.67 9.00
C ALA A 353 -31.12 -25.68 10.26
N ALA A 354 -31.68 -24.54 10.64
CA ALA A 354 -32.57 -24.41 11.80
C ALA A 354 -33.88 -25.20 11.65
N SER A 355 -34.44 -25.24 10.44
CA SER A 355 -35.64 -26.04 10.14
C SER A 355 -35.35 -27.54 10.12
N LYS A 356 -34.15 -27.98 9.70
CA LYS A 356 -33.74 -29.39 9.77
C LYS A 356 -33.42 -29.86 11.20
N ALA A 357 -32.84 -28.99 12.04
CA ALA A 357 -32.50 -29.32 13.43
C ALA A 357 -33.74 -29.44 14.35
N GLN A 358 -34.83 -28.75 14.02
CA GLN A 358 -36.13 -28.91 14.69
C GLN A 358 -36.91 -30.05 14.03
N GLY A 359 -36.53 -31.29 14.32
CA GLY A 359 -37.08 -32.51 13.71
C GLY A 359 -38.60 -32.52 13.59
N SER A 360 -39.08 -33.03 12.43
CA SER A 360 -40.42 -33.47 11.96
C SER A 360 -41.74 -32.85 12.47
N SER A 361 -41.78 -32.05 13.54
CA SER A 361 -43.02 -31.62 14.21
C SER A 361 -43.43 -30.17 13.90
N LYS A 362 -42.67 -29.44 13.09
CA LYS A 362 -43.05 -28.10 12.62
C LYS A 362 -43.26 -28.13 11.11
N PRO A 363 -44.37 -27.55 10.61
CA PRO A 363 -44.65 -27.55 9.18
C PRO A 363 -43.51 -26.85 8.46
N ILE A 364 -42.87 -27.59 7.55
CA ILE A 364 -41.90 -27.04 6.60
C ILE A 364 -42.72 -26.14 5.69
N SER A 365 -42.64 -24.82 5.90
CA SER A 365 -43.14 -23.88 4.92
C SER A 365 -42.23 -23.97 3.70
N LEU A 366 -42.66 -24.74 2.70
CA LEU A 366 -42.11 -24.69 1.34
C LEU A 366 -42.49 -23.34 0.73
N ILE A 367 -41.99 -22.25 1.28
CA ILE A 367 -42.03 -20.96 0.59
C ILE A 367 -40.85 -21.00 -0.37
N SER A 368 -41.17 -20.88 -1.66
CA SER A 368 -40.31 -20.94 -2.84
C SER A 368 -40.37 -22.29 -3.53
N ASP A 369 -40.98 -22.26 -4.71
CA ASP A 369 -40.85 -23.21 -5.82
C ASP A 369 -39.53 -23.97 -5.75
N LYS A 370 -39.60 -25.30 -5.66
CA LYS A 370 -38.43 -26.15 -5.91
C LYS A 370 -37.91 -26.02 -7.35
N ASP A 371 -38.65 -25.31 -8.22
CA ASP A 371 -38.43 -25.29 -9.66
C ASP A 371 -37.75 -24.02 -10.18
N SER A 372 -37.64 -22.95 -9.38
CA SER A 372 -36.86 -21.77 -9.78
C SER A 372 -35.44 -21.84 -9.19
N LYS A 373 -34.46 -22.25 -10.01
CA LYS A 373 -33.02 -22.07 -9.74
C LYS A 373 -32.60 -20.58 -9.70
N ALA A 374 -33.56 -19.66 -9.70
CA ALA A 374 -33.35 -18.22 -9.74
C ALA A 374 -33.33 -17.62 -8.33
N LEU A 375 -32.61 -16.50 -8.19
CA LEU A 375 -32.63 -15.71 -6.96
C LEU A 375 -33.99 -15.01 -6.80
N PRO A 376 -34.60 -15.05 -5.61
CA PRO A 376 -35.87 -14.39 -5.38
C PRO A 376 -35.71 -12.87 -5.41
N PHE A 377 -36.68 -12.18 -6.03
CA PHE A 377 -36.72 -10.72 -6.02
C PHE A 377 -36.78 -10.18 -4.59
N GLY A 378 -35.91 -9.22 -4.30
CA GLY A 378 -35.81 -8.56 -2.99
C GLY A 378 -34.92 -9.25 -1.97
N LEU A 379 -34.38 -10.45 -2.25
CA LEU A 379 -33.41 -11.15 -1.39
C LEU A 379 -33.79 -11.18 0.10
N ARG A 380 -35.09 -11.31 0.40
CA ARG A 380 -35.58 -11.34 1.79
C ARG A 380 -35.79 -12.77 2.21
N THR A 381 -35.27 -13.11 3.39
CA THR A 381 -35.62 -14.37 4.06
C THR A 381 -36.61 -14.11 5.19
N GLU A 382 -37.47 -15.09 5.46
CA GLU A 382 -38.44 -14.99 6.54
C GLU A 382 -37.79 -15.31 7.87
N LYS A 383 -37.48 -14.26 8.64
CA LYS A 383 -36.96 -14.41 9.99
C LYS A 383 -37.95 -15.18 10.89
N PRO A 384 -37.47 -16.05 11.80
CA PRO A 384 -38.34 -16.71 12.77
C PRO A 384 -39.10 -15.67 13.61
N ILE A 385 -40.33 -15.99 14.01
CA ILE A 385 -41.14 -15.10 14.84
C ILE A 385 -40.38 -14.89 16.17
N SER A 386 -40.01 -13.64 16.47
CA SER A 386 -39.33 -13.34 17.73
C SER A 386 -40.22 -13.70 18.93
N LEU A 387 -39.62 -14.26 19.99
CA LEU A 387 -40.33 -14.58 21.24
C LEU A 387 -40.56 -13.36 22.13
N THR A 388 -39.97 -12.23 21.78
CA THR A 388 -40.09 -10.96 22.50
C THR A 388 -40.86 -9.93 21.67
N ARG A 389 -41.58 -9.05 22.37
CA ARG A 389 -42.32 -7.91 21.83
C ARG A 389 -41.89 -6.66 22.58
N VAL A 390 -41.71 -5.57 21.84
CA VAL A 390 -41.54 -4.23 22.42
C VAL A 390 -42.93 -3.66 22.70
N VAL A 391 -43.15 -3.22 23.93
CA VAL A 391 -44.38 -2.62 24.43
C VAL A 391 -44.24 -1.09 24.41
N THR A 392 -45.34 -0.35 24.56
CA THR A 392 -45.35 1.10 24.71
C THR A 392 -44.42 1.53 25.85
N GLY A 393 -43.49 2.44 25.56
CA GLY A 393 -42.42 2.84 26.49
C GLY A 393 -41.09 2.12 26.29
N GLY A 394 -40.96 1.25 25.29
CA GLY A 394 -39.69 0.60 24.94
C GLY A 394 -39.37 -0.65 25.78
N GLU A 395 -40.25 -1.03 26.71
CA GLU A 395 -40.10 -2.23 27.52
C GLU A 395 -40.21 -3.50 26.66
N ILE A 396 -39.30 -4.46 26.88
CA ILE A 396 -39.24 -5.73 26.15
C ILE A 396 -39.95 -6.81 26.98
N SER A 397 -41.11 -7.28 26.51
CA SER A 397 -41.90 -8.33 27.16
C SER A 397 -41.95 -9.61 26.32
N ARG A 398 -42.17 -10.76 26.96
CA ARG A 398 -42.30 -12.06 26.28
C ARG A 398 -43.65 -12.14 25.55
N ARG A 399 -43.64 -12.60 24.29
CA ARG A 399 -44.85 -12.83 23.50
C ARG A 399 -45.63 -14.02 24.03
N THR A 400 -46.95 -13.87 24.07
CA THR A 400 -47.87 -14.96 24.40
C THR A 400 -47.96 -15.95 23.24
N MET A 401 -48.28 -17.21 23.54
CA MET A 401 -48.46 -18.24 22.51
C MET A 401 -49.56 -17.88 21.50
N ARG A 402 -50.61 -17.17 21.96
CA ARG A 402 -51.69 -16.66 21.09
C ARG A 402 -51.17 -15.64 20.08
N ASP A 403 -50.32 -14.71 20.50
CA ASP A 403 -49.72 -13.68 19.63
C ASP A 403 -48.68 -14.28 18.64
N VAL A 404 -47.96 -15.33 19.08
CA VAL A 404 -47.11 -16.13 18.18
C VAL A 404 -47.96 -16.87 17.14
N GLY A 405 -49.10 -17.44 17.55
CA GLY A 405 -50.06 -18.12 16.68
C GLY A 405 -50.67 -17.19 15.62
N ASP A 406 -51.12 -16.00 16.01
CA ASP A 406 -51.66 -15.00 15.06
C ASP A 406 -50.62 -14.60 14.01
N ARG A 407 -49.38 -14.29 14.42
CA ARG A 407 -48.29 -14.00 13.47
C ARG A 407 -47.96 -15.17 12.57
N LYS A 408 -48.04 -16.41 13.06
CA LYS A 408 -47.83 -17.60 12.25
C LYS A 408 -48.94 -17.75 11.20
N SER A 409 -50.20 -17.53 11.60
CA SER A 409 -51.36 -17.58 10.70
C SER A 409 -51.27 -16.54 9.57
N ARG A 410 -50.78 -15.33 9.87
CA ARG A 410 -50.60 -14.26 8.86
C ARG A 410 -49.49 -14.53 7.84
N ARG A 411 -48.55 -15.45 8.13
CA ARG A 411 -47.48 -15.86 7.20
C ARG A 411 -47.94 -16.95 6.23
N VAL A 412 -49.08 -17.59 6.49
CA VAL A 412 -49.61 -18.60 5.57
C VAL A 412 -50.14 -17.90 4.32
N GLY A 413 -49.73 -18.39 3.15
CA GLY A 413 -50.22 -17.88 1.87
C GLY A 413 -51.70 -18.17 1.63
N LYS A 414 -52.25 -17.65 0.52
CA LYS A 414 -53.67 -17.85 0.14
C LYS A 414 -54.05 -19.33 -0.01
N TYR A 415 -53.10 -20.16 -0.42
CA TYR A 415 -53.27 -21.60 -0.60
C TYR A 415 -52.15 -22.35 0.12
N CYS A 416 -52.51 -23.37 0.89
CA CYS A 416 -51.56 -24.28 1.53
C CYS A 416 -52.12 -25.72 1.50
N ARG A 417 -51.23 -26.71 1.42
CA ARG A 417 -51.59 -28.13 1.53
C ARG A 417 -50.98 -28.68 2.82
N GLU A 418 -51.81 -28.84 3.83
CA GLU A 418 -51.41 -29.43 5.11
C GLU A 418 -51.73 -30.93 5.09
N ARG A 419 -50.69 -31.78 5.15
CA ARG A 419 -50.86 -33.24 5.27
C ARG A 419 -50.66 -33.62 6.73
N ILE A 420 -51.73 -34.07 7.37
CA ILE A 420 -51.66 -34.65 8.71
C ILE A 420 -51.31 -36.14 8.55
N LEU A 421 -50.20 -36.56 9.15
CA LEU A 421 -49.85 -37.98 9.29
C LEU A 421 -50.32 -38.41 10.67
N VAL A 422 -51.19 -39.42 10.71
CA VAL A 422 -51.76 -39.99 11.95
C VAL A 422 -50.94 -41.20 12.37
#